data_AF-A0A349KL41-F1
#
_entry.id   AF-A0A349KL41-F1
#
_cell.length_a   1.000
_cell.length_b   1.000
_cell.length_c   1.000
_cell.angle_alpha   90.00
_cell.angle_beta   90.00
_cell.angle_gamma   90.00
#
_symmetry.space_group_name_H-M   'P 1'
#
loop_
_entity.id
_entity.type
_entity.pdbx_description
1 polymer ?
#
loop_
_entity_poly.entity_id
_entity_poly.type
_entity_poly.pdbx_seq_one_letter_code
_entity_poly.pdbx_strand_id
1 'polypeptide(L)'
;VTEGTAKKAAIEGYSVAGKTGTVRKMGKSGYEDTRHLAFFAGMAPVDHPRLVGVVLINEPKGEKFGGGAIAAPVFSRVMQNALRILNVPPVVQVEGGAA
;
A
#
# COMPACT_ATOMS: atom_id res chain seq x y z
N VAL A 1 6.83 -5.85 -7.05
CA VAL A 1 6.32 -6.84 -6.07
C VAL A 1 6.06 -8.14 -6.80
N THR A 2 7.04 -9.02 -6.87
CA THR A 2 6.97 -10.26 -7.67
C THR A 2 6.30 -11.41 -6.90
N GLU A 3 6.41 -11.45 -5.57
CA GLU A 3 5.64 -12.39 -4.73
C GLU A 3 5.16 -11.73 -3.42
N GLY A 4 3.89 -11.93 -3.07
CA GLY A 4 3.28 -11.40 -1.84
C GLY A 4 1.81 -10.99 -1.99
N THR A 5 1.10 -10.85 -0.87
CA THR A 5 -0.32 -10.43 -0.80
C THR A 5 -0.53 -8.93 -1.11
N ALA A 6 0.56 -8.18 -1.27
CA ALA A 6 0.61 -6.73 -1.41
C ALA A 6 0.67 -6.23 -2.88
N LYS A 7 0.30 -7.06 -3.87
CA LYS A 7 0.43 -6.71 -5.31
C LYS A 7 -0.22 -5.36 -5.68
N LYS A 8 -1.29 -4.99 -4.97
CA LYS A 8 -2.02 -3.72 -5.18
C LYS A 8 -1.30 -2.46 -4.68
N ALA A 9 -0.18 -2.60 -3.98
CA ALA A 9 0.67 -1.49 -3.56
C ALA A 9 1.75 -1.13 -4.60
N ALA A 10 1.81 -1.85 -5.74
CA ALA A 10 2.76 -1.54 -6.79
C ALA A 10 2.58 -0.10 -7.31
N ILE A 11 3.69 0.57 -7.59
CA ILE A 11 3.74 1.89 -8.18
C ILE A 11 4.56 1.77 -9.45
N GLU A 12 3.99 2.19 -10.58
CA GLU A 12 4.67 2.15 -11.87
C GLU A 12 5.97 2.97 -11.82
N GLY A 13 7.06 2.41 -12.32
CA GLY A 13 8.39 3.03 -12.31
C GLY A 13 9.14 2.96 -10.98
N TYR A 14 8.55 2.43 -9.91
CA TYR A 14 9.19 2.37 -8.59
C TYR A 14 9.20 0.97 -7.98
N SER A 15 10.32 0.61 -7.36
CA SER A 15 10.37 -0.53 -6.45
C SER A 15 9.63 -0.18 -5.15
N VAL A 16 8.73 -1.06 -4.71
CA VAL A 16 7.95 -0.87 -3.48
C VAL A 16 8.13 -2.09 -2.57
N ALA A 17 8.50 -1.83 -1.32
CA ALA A 17 8.47 -2.81 -0.24
C ALA A 17 7.40 -2.39 0.77
N GLY A 18 6.61 -3.36 1.23
CA GLY A 18 5.59 -3.07 2.21
C GLY A 18 4.87 -4.30 2.72
N LYS A 19 4.13 -4.10 3.81
CA LYS A 19 3.37 -5.13 4.51
C LYS A 19 1.94 -4.66 4.69
N THR A 20 1.03 -5.60 4.46
CA THR A 20 -0.38 -5.44 4.80
C THR A 20 -0.67 -6.09 6.16
N GLY A 21 -1.62 -5.52 6.88
CA GLY A 21 -2.26 -6.19 8.00
C GLY A 21 -3.76 -5.90 8.07
N THR A 22 -4.48 -6.82 8.71
CA THR A 22 -5.87 -6.64 9.13
C THR A 22 -5.93 -7.02 10.61
N VAL A 23 -6.45 -6.13 11.44
CA VAL A 23 -6.62 -6.35 12.87
C VAL A 23 -8.10 -6.33 13.20
N ARG A 24 -8.57 -7.33 13.94
CA ARG A 24 -9.92 -7.34 14.51
C ARG A 24 -9.94 -6.43 15.73
N LYS A 25 -10.94 -5.56 15.84
CA LYS A 25 -11.09 -4.68 17.00
C LYS A 25 -11.66 -5.45 18.18
N MET A 26 -11.23 -5.08 19.39
CA MET A 26 -11.82 -5.58 20.63
C MET A 26 -13.09 -4.80 20.96
N GLY A 27 -14.16 -5.52 21.23
CA GLY A 27 -15.40 -5.03 21.83
C GLY A 27 -15.52 -5.46 23.29
N LYS A 28 -16.70 -5.24 23.89
CA LYS A 28 -16.95 -5.54 25.32
C LYS A 28 -16.80 -7.03 25.68
N SER A 29 -16.96 -7.94 24.71
CA SER A 29 -16.98 -9.40 24.92
C SER A 29 -15.89 -10.16 24.17
N GLY A 30 -14.89 -9.46 23.61
CA GLY A 30 -13.83 -10.06 22.79
C GLY A 30 -13.69 -9.41 21.41
N TYR A 31 -13.03 -10.06 20.47
CA TYR A 31 -12.84 -9.54 19.12
C TYR A 31 -14.16 -9.45 18.34
N GLU A 32 -14.51 -8.28 17.85
CA GLU A 32 -15.69 -8.09 17.01
C GLU A 32 -15.41 -8.60 15.57
N ASP A 33 -16.34 -9.38 15.01
CA ASP A 33 -16.23 -9.94 13.66
C ASP A 33 -16.49 -8.92 12.55
N THR A 34 -17.06 -7.76 12.87
CA THR A 34 -17.45 -6.75 11.87
C THR A 34 -16.55 -5.51 11.92
N ARG A 35 -15.83 -5.31 13.02
CA ARG A 35 -14.99 -4.14 13.23
C ARG A 35 -13.53 -4.49 13.03
N HIS A 36 -12.95 -3.92 11.98
CA HIS A 36 -11.58 -4.19 11.59
C HIS A 36 -10.80 -2.90 11.38
N LEU A 37 -9.48 -3.00 11.55
CA LEU A 37 -8.52 -2.02 11.08
C LEU A 37 -7.73 -2.67 9.94
N ALA A 38 -7.85 -2.10 8.74
CA ALA A 38 -7.12 -2.54 7.57
C ALA A 38 -5.97 -1.55 7.32
N PHE A 39 -4.74 -2.04 7.20
CA PHE A 39 -3.60 -1.14 7.00
C PHE A 39 -2.58 -1.66 5.99
N PHE A 40 -1.84 -0.71 5.43
CA PHE A 40 -0.67 -0.95 4.61
C PHE A 40 0.44 0.01 5.03
N ALA A 41 1.61 -0.54 5.32
CA ALA A 41 2.82 0.23 5.58
C ALA A 41 3.87 -0.13 4.53
N GLY A 42 4.52 0.86 3.92
CA GLY A 42 5.52 0.62 2.90
C GLY A 42 6.44 1.79 2.65
N MET A 43 7.46 1.54 1.84
CA MET A 43 8.46 2.52 1.43
C MET A 43 8.75 2.43 -0.07
N ALA A 44 9.15 3.55 -0.65
CA ALA A 44 9.54 3.64 -2.05
C ALA A 44 10.57 4.78 -2.29
N PRO A 45 11.52 4.60 -3.21
CA PRO A 45 11.96 3.32 -3.79
C PRO A 45 12.56 2.35 -2.76
N VAL A 46 12.78 1.07 -3.10
CA VAL A 46 13.36 0.08 -2.16
C VAL A 46 14.86 0.29 -1.96
N ASP A 47 15.60 0.49 -3.05
CA ASP A 47 17.07 0.53 -3.02
C ASP A 47 17.60 1.83 -2.39
N HIS A 48 16.88 2.94 -2.63
CA HIS A 48 17.15 4.24 -2.04
C HIS A 48 15.85 4.89 -1.53
N PRO A 49 15.33 4.48 -0.36
CA PRO A 49 14.05 4.97 0.15
C PRO A 49 14.01 6.48 0.31
N ARG A 50 13.00 7.11 -0.30
CA ARG A 50 12.74 8.56 -0.19
C ARG A 50 11.51 8.86 0.63
N LEU A 51 10.54 7.95 0.61
CA LEU A 51 9.29 8.08 1.34
C LEU A 51 8.94 6.78 2.06
N VAL A 52 8.43 6.92 3.27
CA VAL A 52 7.72 5.88 4.03
C VAL A 52 6.28 6.36 4.18
N GLY A 53 5.33 5.48 3.88
CA GLY A 53 3.90 5.77 3.99
C GLY A 53 3.18 4.69 4.79
N VAL A 54 2.23 5.11 5.61
CA VAL A 54 1.32 4.20 6.32
C VAL A 54 -0.11 4.67 6.06
N VAL A 55 -0.92 3.77 5.54
CA VAL A 55 -2.35 4.00 5.32
C VAL A 55 -3.12 3.09 6.26
N LEU A 56 -3.99 3.69 7.07
CA LEU A 56 -4.90 2.99 7.96
C LEU A 56 -6.34 3.31 7.56
N ILE A 57 -7.17 2.29 7.45
CA ILE A 57 -8.60 2.41 7.19
C ILE A 57 -9.32 1.78 8.35
N ASN A 58 -10.00 2.63 9.11
CA ASN A 58 -10.73 2.25 10.31
C ASN A 58 -12.15 1.81 9.95
N GLU A 59 -12.51 0.60 10.35
CA GLU A 59 -13.84 0.00 10.15
C GLU A 59 -14.32 0.09 8.68
N PRO A 60 -13.54 -0.45 7.72
CA PRO A 60 -13.94 -0.43 6.32
C PRO A 60 -15.26 -1.19 6.12
N LYS A 61 -16.19 -0.56 5.39
CA LYS A 61 -17.49 -1.15 5.03
C LYS A 61 -17.40 -1.82 3.65
N GLY A 62 -17.99 -3.00 3.49
CA GLY A 62 -18.04 -3.76 2.22
C GLY A 62 -17.45 -5.16 2.33
N GLU A 63 -17.60 -5.98 1.28
CA GLU A 63 -17.26 -7.42 1.30
C GLU A 63 -15.75 -7.74 1.38
N LYS A 64 -14.88 -6.75 1.19
CA LYS A 64 -13.41 -6.93 1.18
C LYS A 64 -12.83 -6.37 2.48
N PHE A 65 -12.29 -7.23 3.33
CA PHE A 65 -11.82 -6.86 4.69
C PHE A 65 -10.29 -6.82 4.86
N GLY A 66 -9.53 -7.09 3.79
CA GLY A 66 -8.06 -7.18 3.84
C GLY A 66 -7.33 -5.85 3.67
N GLY A 67 -6.31 -5.56 4.49
CA GLY A 67 -5.39 -4.42 4.32
C GLY A 67 -4.79 -4.34 2.91
N GLY A 68 -4.45 -5.48 2.31
CA GLY A 68 -3.90 -5.57 0.96
C GLY A 68 -4.94 -5.30 -0.13
N ALA A 69 -6.24 -5.42 0.17
CA ALA A 69 -7.31 -5.18 -0.78
C ALA A 69 -7.74 -3.71 -0.82
N ILE A 70 -7.69 -3.01 0.33
CA ILE A 70 -8.24 -1.64 0.46
C ILE A 70 -7.13 -0.60 0.73
N ALA A 71 -6.25 -0.84 1.70
CA ALA A 71 -5.23 0.14 2.09
C ALA A 71 -4.07 0.21 1.07
N ALA A 72 -3.69 -0.92 0.48
CA ALA A 72 -2.60 -0.98 -0.52
C ALA A 72 -2.85 -0.13 -1.80
N PRO A 73 -4.04 -0.16 -2.45
CA PRO A 73 -4.34 0.74 -3.56
C PRO A 73 -4.27 2.23 -3.20
N VAL A 74 -4.72 2.59 -1.99
CA VAL A 74 -4.67 3.97 -1.50
C VAL A 74 -3.22 4.40 -1.31
N PHE A 75 -2.40 3.55 -0.68
CA PHE A 75 -0.96 3.77 -0.54
C PHE A 75 -0.30 3.99 -1.90
N SER A 76 -0.56 3.13 -2.88
CA SER A 76 0.02 3.24 -4.24
C SER A 76 -0.27 4.61 -4.87
N ARG A 77 -1.55 5.04 -4.87
CA ARG A 77 -1.94 6.33 -5.46
C ARG A 77 -1.32 7.54 -4.75
N VAL A 78 -1.31 7.53 -3.41
CA VAL A 78 -0.74 8.64 -2.63
C VAL A 78 0.76 8.73 -2.87
N MET A 79 1.47 7.60 -2.76
CA MET A 79 2.91 7.54 -2.92
C MET A 79 3.34 7.88 -4.35
N GLN A 80 2.62 7.43 -5.38
CA GLN A 80 2.90 7.79 -6.78
C GLN A 80 2.90 9.30 -7.00
N ASN A 81 1.89 9.99 -6.47
CA ASN A 81 1.79 11.45 -6.61
C ASN A 81 2.85 12.16 -5.76
N ALA A 82 3.11 11.68 -4.54
CA ALA A 82 4.12 12.26 -3.67
C ALA A 82 5.54 12.16 -4.26
N LEU A 83 5.90 10.99 -4.80
CA LEU A 83 7.19 10.79 -5.48
C LEU A 83 7.35 11.70 -6.70
N ARG A 84 6.27 11.89 -7.47
CA ARG A 84 6.25 12.82 -8.61
C ARG A 84 6.43 14.27 -8.16
N ILE A 85 5.69 14.72 -7.15
CA ILE A 85 5.81 16.10 -6.61
C ILE A 85 7.22 16.37 -6.10
N LEU A 86 7.85 15.38 -5.48
CA LEU A 86 9.21 15.48 -4.95
C LEU A 86 10.31 15.24 -5.99
N ASN A 87 9.96 15.09 -7.28
CA ASN A 87 10.88 14.81 -8.38
C ASN A 87 11.83 13.64 -8.07
N VAL A 88 11.32 12.58 -7.44
CA VAL A 88 12.11 11.35 -7.29
C VAL A 88 12.19 10.68 -8.67
N PRO A 89 13.38 10.29 -9.15
CA PRO A 89 13.50 9.60 -10.43
C PRO A 89 12.95 8.17 -10.33
N PRO A 90 12.25 7.67 -11.37
CA PRO A 90 11.89 6.26 -11.48
C PRO A 90 13.15 5.38 -11.49
N VAL A 91 13.05 4.19 -10.89
CA VAL A 91 14.18 3.27 -10.72
C VAL A 91 14.14 2.11 -11.71
N VAL A 92 12.95 1.82 -12.25
CA VAL A 92 12.77 0.83 -13.31
C VAL A 92 12.73 1.59 -14.64
N GLN A 93 13.69 1.32 -15.53
CA GLN A 93 13.62 1.83 -16.90
C GLN A 93 12.33 1.33 -17.53
N VAL A 94 11.47 2.26 -17.98
CA VAL A 94 10.36 1.91 -18.85
C VAL A 94 11.01 1.45 -20.15
N GLU A 95 10.95 0.14 -20.46
CA GLU A 95 11.32 -0.34 -21.79
C GLU A 95 10.52 0.47 -22.81
N GLY A 96 11.26 1.12 -23.70
CA GLY A 96 10.80 2.27 -24.46
C GLY A 96 9.49 2.04 -25.20
N GLY A 97 8.66 3.10 -25.18
CA GLY A 97 7.68 3.29 -26.23
C GLY A 97 8.39 3.28 -27.58
N ALA A 98 8.17 2.23 -28.35
CA ALA A 98 8.41 2.26 -29.78
C ALA A 98 7.27 3.06 -30.42
N ALA A 99 7.68 4.01 -31.27
CA ALA A 99 6.85 4.82 -32.14
C ALA A 99 5.99 3.98 -33.10
#